data_AF-A0A2N0Z7U6-F1
#
_entry.id   AF-A0A2N0Z7U6-F1
#
_cell.length_a   1.000
_cell.length_b   1.000
_cell.length_c   1.000
_cell.angle_alpha   90.00
_cell.angle_beta   90.00
_cell.angle_gamma   90.00
#
_symmetry.space_group_name_H-M   'P 1'
#
loop_
_entity.id
_entity.type
_entity.pdbx_description
1 polymer ?
#
loop_
_entity_poly.entity_id
_entity_poly.type
_entity_poly.pdbx_seq_one_letter_code
_entity_poly.pdbx_strand_id
1 'polypeptide(L)'
;MKVITIIHDSIVDGPGLRSTVFFAGCPHHCFGCHNPKSWVENFGASRSVDDIYEELMMNTLTNITFSGGEPLLQLDELIILAKKLKQRRKNIWCYTGYKWENLVNLHGAKFLEFCSEIDILVDGPFILQKRDLALLFKGSSNQRLIDCQKSLLENKLVLYE
;
A
#
# COMPACT_ATOMS: atom_id res chain seq x y z
N MET A 1 8.04 -4.66 -12.04
CA MET A 1 7.11 -4.90 -10.92
C MET A 1 6.32 -6.18 -11.12
N LYS A 2 6.18 -7.01 -10.09
CA LYS A 2 5.30 -8.19 -10.03
C LYS A 2 3.94 -7.80 -9.47
N VAL A 3 2.94 -7.77 -10.33
CA VAL A 3 1.56 -7.39 -10.00
C VAL A 3 0.63 -8.54 -10.35
N ILE A 4 -0.23 -8.90 -9.40
CA ILE A 4 -1.24 -9.95 -9.55
C ILE A 4 -2.37 -9.42 -10.42
N THR A 5 -2.91 -8.27 -10.04
CA THR A 5 -4.03 -7.63 -10.73
C THR A 5 -4.13 -6.16 -10.29
N ILE A 6 -4.83 -5.38 -11.09
CA ILE A 6 -5.28 -4.03 -10.72
C ILE A 6 -6.80 -4.08 -10.75
N ILE A 7 -7.44 -3.73 -9.63
CA ILE A 7 -8.90 -3.63 -9.53
C ILE A 7 -9.24 -2.15 -9.58
N HIS A 8 -10.02 -1.76 -10.59
CA HIS A 8 -10.56 -0.41 -10.70
C HIS A 8 -11.87 -0.28 -9.92
N ASP A 9 -12.22 0.96 -9.59
CA ASP A 9 -13.51 1.32 -8.97
C ASP A 9 -13.78 0.69 -7.59
N SER A 10 -12.72 0.44 -6.80
CA SER A 10 -12.83 0.00 -5.41
C SER A 10 -13.30 1.13 -4.50
N ILE A 11 -14.20 0.79 -3.58
CA ILE A 11 -14.70 1.68 -2.51
C ILE A 11 -14.32 1.20 -1.10
N VAL A 12 -13.60 0.08 -1.00
CA VAL A 12 -13.25 -0.57 0.28
C VAL A 12 -11.76 -0.50 0.61
N ASP A 13 -10.93 -0.03 -0.33
CA ASP A 13 -9.47 0.04 -0.19
C ASP A 13 -8.95 1.44 0.20
N GLY A 14 -9.85 2.30 0.66
CA GLY A 14 -9.60 3.67 1.11
C GLY A 14 -10.77 4.59 0.77
N PRO A 15 -10.76 5.85 1.20
CA PRO A 15 -11.81 6.82 0.90
C PRO A 15 -11.92 7.13 -0.60
N GLY A 16 -13.16 7.33 -1.04
CA GLY A 16 -13.50 7.63 -2.43
C GLY A 16 -13.37 6.42 -3.36
N LEU A 17 -13.40 6.69 -4.66
CA LEU A 17 -13.23 5.66 -5.69
C LEU A 17 -11.75 5.44 -5.97
N ARG A 18 -11.30 4.18 -5.97
CA ARG A 18 -9.88 3.84 -6.04
C ARG A 18 -9.56 2.77 -7.06
N SER A 19 -8.40 2.90 -7.70
CA SER A 19 -7.73 1.81 -8.40
C SER A 19 -6.72 1.18 -7.44
N THR A 20 -6.91 -0.10 -7.12
CA THR A 20 -6.07 -0.86 -6.18
C THR A 20 -5.15 -1.79 -6.95
N VAL A 21 -3.84 -1.61 -6.78
CA VAL A 21 -2.79 -2.47 -7.34
C VAL A 21 -2.46 -3.55 -6.32
N PHE A 22 -2.64 -4.82 -6.69
CA PHE A 22 -2.32 -5.97 -5.85
C PHE A 22 -0.97 -6.55 -6.25
N PHE A 23 0.05 -6.32 -5.43
CA PHE A 23 1.41 -6.83 -5.64
C PHE A 23 1.55 -8.30 -5.26
N ALA A 24 2.55 -8.98 -5.84
CA ALA A 24 2.93 -10.34 -5.49
C ALA A 24 4.13 -10.38 -4.54
N GLY A 25 4.27 -11.48 -3.80
CA GLY A 25 5.26 -11.70 -2.74
C GLY A 25 4.76 -11.18 -1.40
N CYS A 26 4.80 -12.00 -0.35
CA CYS A 26 4.55 -11.55 1.02
C CYS A 26 5.19 -12.53 2.01
N PRO A 27 6.14 -12.08 2.87
CA PRO A 27 6.84 -12.97 3.79
C PRO A 27 6.07 -13.22 5.10
N HIS A 28 4.95 -12.53 5.32
CA HIS A 28 4.25 -12.57 6.61
C HIS A 28 3.43 -13.85 6.83
N HIS A 29 2.93 -14.46 5.76
CA HIS A 29 2.12 -15.70 5.81
C HIS A 29 1.02 -15.69 6.90
N CYS A 30 0.33 -14.55 7.08
CA CYS A 30 -0.62 -14.36 8.17
C CYS A 30 -1.71 -15.45 8.17
N PHE A 31 -2.01 -16.01 9.34
CA PHE A 31 -3.12 -16.95 9.48
C PHE A 31 -4.45 -16.27 9.16
N GLY A 32 -5.24 -16.87 8.27
CA GLY A 32 -6.49 -16.27 7.78
C GLY A 32 -6.31 -15.15 6.76
N CYS A 33 -5.14 -15.04 6.11
CA CYS A 33 -4.91 -14.10 5.01
C CYS A 33 -6.00 -14.22 3.94
N HIS A 34 -6.54 -13.09 3.49
CA HIS A 34 -7.55 -13.05 2.43
C HIS A 34 -6.98 -13.49 1.08
N ASN A 35 -5.69 -13.22 0.84
CA ASN A 35 -5.04 -13.46 -0.44
C ASN A 35 -3.80 -14.37 -0.29
N PRO A 36 -3.90 -15.63 0.17
CA PRO A 36 -2.73 -16.48 0.40
C PRO A 36 -1.93 -16.77 -0.88
N LYS A 37 -2.55 -16.66 -2.06
CA LYS A 37 -1.85 -16.77 -3.35
C LYS A 37 -0.85 -15.62 -3.58
N SER A 38 -1.03 -14.47 -2.93
CA SER A 38 -0.10 -13.34 -3.07
C SER A 38 1.24 -13.58 -2.38
N TRP A 39 1.38 -14.62 -1.56
CA TRP A 39 2.63 -14.93 -0.88
C TRP A 39 3.76 -15.31 -1.84
N VAL A 40 3.42 -15.87 -3.01
CA VAL A 40 4.39 -16.31 -4.01
C VAL A 40 4.91 -15.09 -4.79
N GLU A 41 6.21 -14.79 -4.67
CA GLU A 41 6.86 -13.62 -5.28
C GLU A 41 6.69 -13.53 -6.80
N ASN A 42 6.68 -14.68 -7.48
CA ASN A 42 6.57 -14.76 -8.93
C ASN A 42 5.13 -14.96 -9.43
N PHE A 43 4.12 -14.80 -8.58
CA PHE A 43 2.72 -14.87 -8.99
C PHE A 43 2.31 -13.62 -9.77
N GLY A 44 1.33 -13.75 -10.68
CA GLY A 44 0.87 -12.65 -11.52
C GLY A 44 1.81 -12.34 -12.70
N ALA A 45 1.75 -11.10 -13.19
CA ALA A 45 2.48 -10.64 -14.36
C ALA A 45 3.66 -9.73 -13.97
N SER A 46 4.76 -9.86 -14.72
CA SER A 46 5.81 -8.84 -14.72
C SER A 46 5.35 -7.66 -15.58
N ARG A 47 5.30 -6.46 -15.00
CA ARG A 47 4.93 -5.22 -15.68
C ARG A 47 5.97 -4.14 -15.39
N SER A 48 6.20 -3.23 -16.34
CA SER A 48 7.01 -2.03 -16.08
C SER A 48 6.25 -1.02 -15.22
N VAL A 49 6.97 -0.07 -14.63
CA VAL A 49 6.35 1.06 -13.92
C VAL A 49 5.46 1.87 -14.86
N ASP A 50 5.89 2.06 -16.10
CA ASP A 50 5.16 2.82 -17.11
C ASP A 50 3.86 2.12 -17.50
N ASP A 51 3.88 0.81 -17.70
CA ASP A 51 2.66 0.05 -18.05
C ASP A 51 1.59 0.16 -16.96
N ILE A 52 2.00 0.07 -15.69
CA ILE A 52 1.08 0.20 -14.55
C ILE A 52 0.57 1.64 -14.46
N TYR A 53 1.46 2.61 -14.60
CA TYR A 53 1.10 4.02 -14.58
C TYR A 53 0.07 4.37 -15.66
N GLU A 54 0.30 3.98 -16.92
CA GLU A 54 -0.62 4.29 -18.01
C GLU A 54 -2.01 3.67 -17.80
N GLU A 55 -2.08 2.42 -17.32
CA GLU A 55 -3.35 1.78 -16.98
C GLU A 55 -4.09 2.52 -15.86
N LEU A 56 -3.41 2.86 -14.76
CA LEU A 56 -4.00 3.64 -13.67
C LEU A 56 -4.46 5.02 -14.14
N MET A 57 -3.83 5.57 -15.18
CA MET A 57 -4.18 6.88 -15.73
C MET A 57 -5.29 6.84 -16.78
N MET A 58 -5.74 5.67 -17.23
CA MET A 58 -6.93 5.54 -18.08
C MET A 58 -8.18 6.10 -17.38
N ASN A 59 -8.28 5.92 -16.05
CA ASN A 59 -9.31 6.54 -15.23
C ASN A 59 -8.72 7.58 -14.27
N THR A 60 -8.70 8.84 -14.71
CA THR A 60 -8.17 9.96 -13.94
C THR A 60 -8.98 10.30 -12.69
N LEU A 61 -10.22 9.81 -12.55
CA LEU A 61 -11.10 10.09 -11.42
C LEU A 61 -10.76 9.27 -10.18
N THR A 62 -10.08 8.13 -10.34
CA THR A 62 -9.75 7.25 -9.20
C THR A 62 -8.50 7.68 -8.46
N ASN A 63 -8.52 7.55 -7.13
CA ASN A 63 -7.31 7.58 -6.30
C ASN A 63 -6.64 6.20 -6.29
N ILE A 64 -5.46 6.07 -5.68
CA ILE A 64 -4.63 4.87 -5.84
C ILE A 64 -4.40 4.16 -4.51
N THR A 65 -4.57 2.85 -4.47
CA THR A 65 -4.14 2.04 -3.33
C THR A 65 -3.12 1.00 -3.78
N PHE A 66 -2.01 0.91 -3.06
CA PHE A 66 -1.05 -0.19 -3.17
C PHE A 66 -1.37 -1.23 -2.08
N SER A 67 -1.65 -2.47 -2.50
CA SER A 67 -2.08 -3.57 -1.62
C SER A 67 -1.59 -4.92 -2.17
N GLY A 68 -2.22 -6.03 -1.78
CA GLY A 68 -1.89 -7.38 -2.26
C GLY A 68 -1.07 -8.19 -1.28
N GLY A 69 0.09 -8.66 -1.73
CA GLY A 69 1.09 -9.28 -0.87
C GLY A 69 1.73 -8.22 0.02
N GLU A 70 2.98 -7.88 -0.27
CA GLU A 70 3.73 -6.85 0.42
C GLU A 70 4.29 -5.87 -0.63
N PRO A 71 3.63 -4.73 -0.86
CA PRO A 71 4.08 -3.74 -1.83
C PRO A 71 5.54 -3.30 -1.63
N LEU A 72 5.98 -3.22 -0.37
CA LEU A 72 7.31 -2.71 -0.02
C LEU A 72 8.45 -3.69 -0.35
N LEU A 73 8.16 -4.92 -0.78
CA LEU A 73 9.20 -5.79 -1.40
C LEU A 73 9.73 -5.23 -2.72
N GLN A 74 8.99 -4.32 -3.36
CA GLN A 74 9.33 -3.70 -4.64
C GLN A 74 9.49 -2.18 -4.49
N LEU A 75 10.07 -1.75 -3.35
CA LEU A 75 10.13 -0.36 -2.92
C LEU A 75 10.75 0.59 -3.94
N ASP A 76 11.82 0.16 -4.63
CA ASP A 76 12.52 0.97 -5.64
C ASP A 76 11.57 1.43 -6.76
N GLU A 77 10.93 0.48 -7.43
CA GLU A 77 9.98 0.77 -8.48
C GLU A 77 8.71 1.44 -7.95
N LEU A 78 8.32 1.14 -6.72
CA LEU A 78 7.14 1.71 -6.09
C LEU A 78 7.30 3.22 -5.82
N ILE A 79 8.50 3.66 -5.41
CA ILE A 79 8.83 5.09 -5.28
C ILE A 79 8.68 5.81 -6.62
N ILE A 80 9.21 5.22 -7.70
CA ILE A 80 9.12 5.80 -9.04
C ILE A 80 7.65 5.94 -9.47
N LEU A 81 6.85 4.89 -9.26
CA LEU A 81 5.42 4.90 -9.57
C LEU A 81 4.67 5.96 -8.74
N ALA A 82 4.92 6.01 -7.43
CA ALA A 82 4.28 6.96 -6.51
C ALA A 82 4.56 8.41 -6.92
N LYS A 83 5.83 8.74 -7.26
CA LYS A 83 6.21 10.06 -7.79
C LYS A 83 5.42 10.45 -9.03
N LYS A 84 5.32 9.55 -10.02
CA LYS A 84 4.57 9.81 -11.25
C LYS A 84 3.08 10.06 -10.96
N LEU A 85 2.49 9.29 -10.04
CA LEU A 85 1.08 9.46 -9.64
C LEU A 85 0.85 10.73 -8.82
N LYS A 86 1.78 11.11 -7.94
CA LYS A 86 1.72 12.37 -7.18
C LYS A 86 1.81 13.60 -8.07
N GLN A 87 2.60 13.56 -9.14
CA GLN A 87 2.61 14.62 -10.17
C GLN A 87 1.24 14.83 -10.81
N ARG A 88 0.40 13.79 -10.86
CA ARG A 88 -1.00 13.84 -11.31
C ARG A 88 -1.99 14.12 -10.17
N ARG A 89 -1.49 14.57 -9.01
CA ARG A 89 -2.28 14.93 -7.81
C ARG A 89 -3.16 13.80 -7.28
N LYS A 90 -2.75 12.54 -7.50
CA LYS A 90 -3.45 11.39 -6.95
C LYS A 90 -3.29 11.35 -5.43
N ASN A 91 -4.36 10.98 -4.73
CA ASN A 91 -4.26 10.53 -3.35
C ASN A 91 -3.83 9.05 -3.35
N ILE A 92 -2.83 8.70 -2.56
CA ILE A 92 -2.16 7.40 -2.58
C ILE A 92 -2.16 6.79 -1.19
N TRP A 93 -2.70 5.58 -1.08
CA TRP A 93 -2.67 4.77 0.12
C TRP A 93 -1.77 3.56 -0.12
N CYS A 94 -1.10 3.05 0.92
CA CYS A 94 -0.28 1.85 0.83
C CYS A 94 -0.51 0.95 2.04
N TYR A 95 -0.77 -0.34 1.81
CA TYR A 95 -0.88 -1.36 2.85
C TYR A 95 0.45 -2.10 2.98
N THR A 96 0.82 -2.45 4.21
CA THR A 96 2.01 -3.24 4.50
C THR A 96 1.80 -4.07 5.77
N GLY A 97 2.39 -5.27 5.81
CA GLY A 97 2.41 -6.11 6.99
C GLY A 97 3.47 -5.70 8.01
N TYR A 98 4.39 -4.81 7.64
CA TYR A 98 5.38 -4.25 8.56
C TYR A 98 4.79 -3.10 9.35
N LYS A 99 5.36 -2.83 10.54
CA LYS A 99 5.08 -1.58 11.23
C LYS A 99 6.01 -0.47 10.74
N TRP A 100 5.56 0.77 10.81
CA TRP A 100 6.34 1.98 10.51
C TRP A 100 7.75 1.94 11.11
N GLU A 101 7.87 1.58 12.39
CA GLU A 101 9.14 1.55 13.10
C GLU A 101 10.08 0.48 12.52
N ASN A 102 9.55 -0.65 12.06
CA ASN A 102 10.34 -1.65 11.34
C ASN A 102 10.83 -1.11 10.00
N LEU A 103 9.98 -0.39 9.26
CA LEU A 103 10.32 0.13 7.95
C LEU A 103 11.36 1.25 8.00
N VAL A 104 11.27 2.13 8.99
CA VAL A 104 12.31 3.13 9.27
C VAL A 104 13.65 2.46 9.57
N ASN A 105 13.65 1.39 10.38
CA ASN A 105 14.89 0.67 10.71
C ASN A 105 15.47 -0.11 9.52
N LEU A 106 14.62 -0.72 8.68
CA LEU A 106 15.06 -1.57 7.56
C LEU A 106 15.51 -0.75 6.34
N HIS A 107 14.82 0.35 6.03
CA HIS A 107 15.00 1.09 4.78
C HIS A 107 15.41 2.56 5.00
N GLY A 108 15.34 3.07 6.23
CA GLY A 108 15.82 4.41 6.59
C GLY A 108 15.25 5.51 5.70
N ALA A 109 16.15 6.33 5.16
CA ALA A 109 15.81 7.46 4.30
C ALA A 109 14.97 7.07 3.07
N LYS A 110 15.13 5.85 2.55
CA LYS A 110 14.41 5.39 1.36
C LYS A 110 12.92 5.16 1.63
N PHE A 111 12.60 4.62 2.80
CA PHE A 111 11.19 4.51 3.21
C PHE A 111 10.58 5.87 3.52
N LEU A 112 11.35 6.80 4.10
CA LEU A 112 10.88 8.17 4.31
C LEU A 112 10.65 8.92 2.98
N GLU A 113 11.50 8.69 1.99
CA GLU A 113 11.30 9.16 0.61
C GLU A 113 9.98 8.63 0.06
N PHE A 114 9.73 7.32 0.15
CA PHE A 114 8.45 6.74 -0.25
C PHE A 114 7.26 7.36 0.49
N CYS A 115 7.37 7.56 1.81
CA CYS A 115 6.34 8.19 2.62
C CYS A 115 6.02 9.62 2.17
N SER A 116 7.01 10.36 1.66
CA SER A 116 6.78 11.71 1.14
C SER A 116 5.90 11.71 -0.12
N GLU A 117 5.82 10.58 -0.82
CA GLU A 117 5.06 10.39 -2.05
C GLU A 117 3.70 9.71 -1.84
N ILE A 118 3.33 9.36 -0.60
CA ILE A 118 2.02 8.77 -0.28
C ILE A 118 1.31 9.55 0.82
N ASP A 119 -0.01 9.39 0.93
CA ASP A 119 -0.81 10.09 1.92
C ASP A 119 -0.98 9.26 3.18
N ILE A 120 -1.42 8.01 3.03
CA ILE A 120 -1.76 7.12 4.15
C ILE A 120 -1.03 5.79 4.03
N LEU A 121 -0.40 5.35 5.11
CA LEU A 121 0.12 4.00 5.26
C LEU A 121 -0.78 3.20 6.21
N VAL A 122 -1.26 2.05 5.77
CA VAL A 122 -1.94 1.07 6.63
C VAL A 122 -0.92 0.01 7.04
N ASP A 123 -0.50 0.04 8.29
CA ASP A 123 0.63 -0.75 8.77
C ASP A 123 0.24 -1.91 9.68
N GLY A 124 1.14 -2.89 9.79
CA GLY A 124 1.03 -4.03 10.68
C GLY A 124 0.37 -5.27 10.05
N PRO A 125 0.71 -6.47 10.56
CA PRO A 125 0.23 -7.71 9.99
C PRO A 125 -1.26 -7.92 10.30
N PHE A 126 -1.94 -8.65 9.43
CA PHE A 126 -3.29 -9.13 9.71
C PHE A 126 -3.28 -10.16 10.87
N ILE A 127 -4.15 -9.96 11.86
CA ILE A 127 -4.35 -10.89 12.98
C ILE A 127 -5.82 -11.32 13.03
N LEU A 128 -6.09 -12.59 12.73
CA LEU A 128 -7.47 -13.11 12.64
C LEU A 128 -8.27 -12.91 13.93
N GLN A 129 -7.66 -13.06 15.10
CA GLN A 129 -8.30 -12.88 16.40
C GLN A 129 -8.70 -11.42 16.68
N LYS A 130 -8.10 -10.48 15.95
CA LYS A 130 -8.39 -9.04 16.03
C LYS A 130 -9.21 -8.55 14.83
N ARG A 131 -9.71 -9.47 14.01
CA ARG A 131 -10.55 -9.15 12.85
C ARG A 131 -11.88 -8.58 13.32
N ASP A 132 -12.26 -7.45 12.75
CA ASP A 132 -13.56 -6.83 12.98
C ASP A 132 -14.03 -6.21 11.66
N LEU A 133 -15.26 -6.55 11.24
CA LEU A 133 -15.86 -6.13 9.98
C LEU A 133 -16.35 -4.68 10.00
N ALA A 134 -16.47 -4.07 11.18
CA ALA A 134 -16.80 -2.65 11.32
C ALA A 134 -15.57 -1.73 11.14
N LEU A 135 -14.36 -2.29 11.07
CA LEU A 135 -13.15 -1.49 10.85
C LEU A 135 -13.12 -0.95 9.42
N LEU A 136 -12.93 0.36 9.31
CA LEU A 136 -12.73 1.00 8.02
C LEU A 136 -11.29 0.79 7.55
N PHE A 137 -11.14 0.28 6.32
CA PHE A 137 -9.88 0.20 5.58
C PHE A 137 -8.75 -0.57 6.27
N LYS A 138 -9.07 -1.48 7.19
CA LYS A 138 -8.10 -2.40 7.79
C LYS A 138 -8.76 -3.70 8.19
N GLY A 139 -8.01 -4.80 8.11
CA GLY A 139 -8.51 -6.14 8.37
C GLY A 139 -8.53 -6.52 9.85
N SER A 140 -7.73 -5.85 10.69
CA SER A 140 -7.62 -6.17 12.11
C SER A 140 -7.29 -4.94 12.96
N SER A 141 -7.76 -4.92 14.21
CA SER A 141 -7.70 -3.72 15.07
C SER A 141 -6.28 -3.28 15.47
N ASN A 142 -5.28 -4.17 15.33
CA ASN A 142 -3.87 -3.82 15.54
C ASN A 142 -3.25 -3.01 14.39
N GLN A 143 -3.90 -2.97 13.22
CA GLN A 143 -3.40 -2.21 12.10
C GLN A 143 -3.69 -0.72 12.31
N ARG A 144 -2.72 0.12 11.93
CA ARG A 144 -2.82 1.58 12.12
C ARG A 144 -2.93 2.24 10.76
N LEU A 145 -3.78 3.25 10.66
CA LEU A 145 -3.77 4.17 9.53
C LEU A 145 -2.87 5.34 9.95
N ILE A 146 -1.82 5.59 9.20
CA ILE A 146 -0.79 6.59 9.53
C ILE A 146 -0.85 7.67 8.48
N ASP A 147 -0.92 8.93 8.92
CA ASP A 147 -0.81 10.10 8.06
C ASP A 147 0.68 10.34 7.78
N CYS A 148 1.15 9.95 6.59
CA CYS A 148 2.56 10.02 6.23
C CYS A 148 3.06 11.47 6.23
N GLN A 149 2.26 12.39 5.71
CA GLN A 149 2.65 13.79 5.55
C GLN A 149 2.78 14.48 6.91
N LYS A 150 1.80 14.31 7.81
CA LYS A 150 1.92 14.82 9.18
C LYS A 150 3.05 14.14 9.94
N SER A 151 3.23 12.83 9.75
CA SER A 151 4.28 12.09 10.45
C SER A 151 5.69 12.59 10.09
N LEU A 152 5.92 12.91 8.80
CA LEU A 152 7.16 13.51 8.32
C LEU A 152 7.33 14.95 8.83
N LEU A 153 6.28 15.76 8.79
CA LEU A 153 6.32 17.15 9.22
C LEU A 153 6.62 17.29 10.73
N GLU A 154 5.96 16.47 11.55
CA GLU A 154 6.11 16.50 13.01
C GLU A 154 7.28 15.64 13.51
N ASN A 155 7.97 14.93 12.61
CA ASN A 155 9.04 13.99 12.92
C ASN A 155 8.67 12.97 14.02
N LYS A 156 7.41 12.52 14.00
CA LYS A 156 6.85 11.49 14.91
C LYS A 156 5.69 10.80 14.22
N LEU A 157 5.34 9.59 14.63
CA LEU A 157 4.21 8.87 14.06
C LEU A 157 2.88 9.56 14.43
N VAL A 158 2.11 9.97 13.41
CA VAL A 158 0.78 10.58 13.54
C VAL A 158 -0.26 9.67 12.90
N LEU A 159 -1.28 9.32 13.66
CA LEU A 159 -2.38 8.49 13.17
C LEU A 159 -3.35 9.31 12.32
N TYR A 160 -3.93 8.66 11.32
CA TYR A 160 -5.05 9.18 10.56
C TYR A 160 -6.35 8.81 11.29
N GLU A 161 -7.02 9.82 11.82
CA GLU A 161 -8.32 9.73 12.51
C GLU A 161 -9.48 10.12 11.58
#